data_AF-A0A2E7B5M7-F1
#
_entry.id   AF-A0A2E7B5M7-F1
#
_cell.length_a   1.000
_cell.length_b   1.000
_cell.length_c   1.000
_cell.angle_alpha   90.00
_cell.angle_beta   90.00
_cell.angle_gamma   90.00
#
_symmetry.space_group_name_H-M   'P 1'
#
loop_
_entity.id
_entity.type
_entity.pdbx_description
1 polymer ?
#
loop_
_entity_poly.entity_id
_entity_poly.type
_entity_poly.pdbx_seq_one_letter_code
_entity_poly.pdbx_strand_id
1 'polypeptide(L)'
;MSDTMALETPLGRLVIFEVPQDETSPSVTNRNLKLLDSNGKEIWTVEPRDKASDDPFVGLTSIGDAYYAFTWAGIRCEISLQDGSILNKKWVK
;
A
#
# COMPACT_ATOMS: atom_id res chain seq x y z
N MET A 1 14.69 4.71 -7.31
CA MET A 1 13.55 4.01 -6.67
C MET A 1 12.45 3.95 -7.71
N SER A 2 11.87 2.78 -7.97
CA SER A 2 10.83 2.62 -8.99
C SER A 2 9.48 2.47 -8.28
N ASP A 3 8.54 3.37 -8.55
CA ASP A 3 7.15 3.21 -8.13
C ASP A 3 6.59 2.04 -8.95
N THR A 4 6.18 0.94 -8.31
CA THR A 4 5.67 -0.22 -9.04
C THR A 4 4.20 -0.04 -9.40
N MET A 5 3.44 0.69 -8.57
CA MET A 5 2.05 1.09 -8.83
C MET A 5 1.69 2.40 -8.12
N ALA A 6 0.88 3.25 -8.77
CA ALA A 6 0.41 4.52 -8.23
C ALA A 6 -1.07 4.76 -8.55
N LEU A 7 -1.77 5.46 -7.66
CA LEU A 7 -3.17 5.86 -7.77
C LEU A 7 -3.34 7.28 -7.23
N GLU A 8 -3.92 8.16 -8.05
CA GLU A 8 -4.21 9.54 -7.65
C GLU A 8 -5.41 9.61 -6.70
N THR A 9 -5.31 10.48 -5.70
CA THR A 9 -6.32 10.67 -4.65
C THR A 9 -6.54 12.15 -4.38
N PRO A 10 -7.65 12.55 -3.73
CA PRO A 10 -7.86 13.93 -3.31
C PRO A 10 -6.79 14.48 -2.35
N LEU A 11 -6.08 13.61 -1.62
CA LEU A 11 -5.05 14.02 -0.66
C LEU A 11 -3.62 13.96 -1.23
N GLY A 12 -3.46 13.48 -2.46
CA GLY A 12 -2.16 13.26 -3.10
C GLY A 12 -2.11 11.90 -3.79
N ARG A 13 -0.93 11.28 -3.82
CA ARG A 13 -0.67 10.08 -4.62
C ARG A 13 -0.41 8.87 -3.74
N LEU A 14 -1.29 7.87 -3.84
CA LEU A 14 -1.17 6.58 -3.16
C LEU A 14 -0.29 5.65 -3.99
N VAL A 15 0.75 5.07 -3.41
CA VAL A 15 1.77 4.32 -4.15
C VAL A 15 2.21 3.06 -3.42
N ILE A 16 2.53 2.02 -4.19
CA ILE A 16 3.22 0.83 -3.70
C ILE A 16 4.69 0.96 -4.09
N PHE A 17 5.55 0.99 -3.08
CA PHE A 17 6.99 1.05 -3.28
C PHE A 17 7.62 -0.32 -3.12
N GLU A 18 8.42 -0.71 -4.11
CA GLU A 18 9.36 -1.81 -3.96
C GLU A 18 10.67 -1.24 -3.39
N VAL A 19 10.97 -1.56 -2.12
CA VAL A 19 12.24 -1.15 -1.51
C VAL A 19 13.34 -2.05 -2.09
N PRO A 20 14.39 -1.49 -2.73
CA PRO A 20 15.50 -2.27 -3.27
C PRO A 20 16.09 -3.19 -2.19
N GLN A 21 16.33 -4.45 -2.55
CA GLN A 21 16.94 -5.42 -1.65
C GLN A 21 18.32 -4.91 -1.19
N ASP A 22 18.51 -4.79 0.11
CA ASP A 22 19.84 -4.91 0.72
C ASP A 22 19.96 -6.26 1.42
N GLU A 23 21.19 -6.68 1.77
CA GLU A 23 21.48 -7.98 2.38
C GLU A 23 20.73 -8.22 3.71
N THR A 24 20.07 -7.20 4.27
CA THR A 24 19.33 -7.29 5.54
C THR A 24 17.81 -7.34 5.39
N SER A 25 17.29 -7.10 4.18
CA SER A 25 15.84 -7.09 3.91
C SER A 25 15.42 -8.29 3.07
N PRO A 26 14.75 -9.31 3.65
CA PRO A 26 14.29 -10.45 2.87
C PRO A 26 13.32 -10.01 1.76
N SER A 27 13.50 -10.61 0.58
CA SER A 27 12.88 -10.27 -0.71
C SER A 27 11.35 -10.18 -0.72
N VAL A 28 10.68 -10.67 0.31
CA VAL A 28 9.22 -10.86 0.39
C VAL A 28 8.53 -9.74 1.18
N THR A 29 9.26 -8.88 1.91
CA THR A 29 8.68 -7.95 2.89
C THR A 29 8.63 -6.48 2.49
N ASN A 30 8.98 -6.14 1.24
CA ASN A 30 9.33 -4.77 0.85
C ASN A 30 8.34 -4.10 -0.10
N ARG A 31 7.03 -4.30 0.10
CA ARG A 31 6.00 -3.55 -0.63
C ARG A 31 5.07 -2.78 0.30
N ASN A 32 5.61 -1.68 0.79
CA ASN A 32 4.89 -0.76 1.66
C ASN A 32 3.94 0.09 0.83
N LEU A 33 2.82 0.43 1.45
CA LEU A 33 1.87 1.37 0.90
C LEU A 33 2.18 2.76 1.46
N LYS A 34 2.30 3.76 0.60
CA LYS A 34 2.55 5.14 1.03
C LYS A 34 1.56 6.10 0.41
N LEU A 35 1.19 7.12 1.16
CA LEU A 35 0.56 8.31 0.60
C LEU A 35 1.57 9.44 0.54
N LEU A 36 1.72 10.03 -0.64
CA LEU A 36 2.58 11.19 -0.89
C LEU A 36 1.70 12.42 -1.14
N ASP A 37 2.14 13.60 -0.72
CA ASP A 37 1.52 14.86 -1.08
C ASP A 37 1.78 15.22 -2.56
N SER A 38 1.23 16.36 -3.01
CA SER A 38 1.40 16.85 -4.38
C SER A 38 2.86 17.18 -4.76
N ASN A 39 3.75 17.33 -3.78
CA ASN A 39 5.18 17.57 -3.97
C ASN A 39 6.00 16.27 -3.88
N GLY A 40 5.36 15.12 -3.71
CA GLY A 40 6.01 13.82 -3.53
C GLY A 40 6.54 13.58 -2.12
N LYS A 41 6.18 14.41 -1.13
CA LYS A 41 6.59 14.20 0.26
C LYS A 41 5.67 13.19 0.94
N GLU A 42 6.24 12.27 1.70
CA GLU A 42 5.49 11.28 2.46
C GLU A 42 4.55 11.93 3.50
N ILE A 43 3.27 11.55 3.45
CA ILE A 43 2.25 11.87 4.46
C ILE A 43 2.21 10.74 5.50
N TRP A 44 2.07 9.49 5.04
CA TRP A 44 2.10 8.29 5.89
C TRP A 44 2.55 7.06 5.10
N THR A 45 2.96 6.03 5.86
CA THR A 45 3.33 4.70 5.35
C THR A 45 2.58 3.61 6.12
N VAL A 46 2.14 2.57 5.42
CA VAL A 46 1.60 1.33 5.99
C VAL A 46 2.54 0.20 5.63
N GLU A 47 3.10 -0.40 6.66
CA GLU A 47 3.89 -1.61 6.55
C GLU A 47 2.95 -2.83 6.68
N PRO A 48 3.07 -3.84 5.81
CA PRO A 48 2.22 -5.02 5.85
C PRO A 48 2.26 -5.75 7.22
N ARG A 49 3.46 -5.81 7.83
CA ARG A 49 3.72 -6.50 9.10
C ARG A 49 2.90 -5.94 10.27
N ASP A 50 2.57 -4.66 10.26
CA ASP A 50 1.94 -4.00 11.41
C ASP A 50 0.43 -4.18 11.46
N LYS A 51 -0.24 -4.57 10.36
CA LYS A 51 -1.70 -4.45 10.24
C LYS A 51 -2.45 -5.64 9.64
N ALA A 52 -1.92 -6.86 9.77
CA ALA A 52 -2.64 -8.15 9.66
C ALA A 52 -2.55 -8.98 8.37
N SER A 53 -1.51 -8.81 7.57
CA SER A 53 -0.96 -9.94 6.83
C SER A 53 0.54 -9.72 6.69
N ASP A 54 1.35 -10.73 7.03
CA ASP A 54 2.78 -10.73 6.71
C ASP A 54 3.05 -10.67 5.18
N ASP A 55 1.99 -10.61 4.36
CA ASP A 55 2.00 -10.53 2.91
C ASP A 55 2.16 -9.09 2.36
N PRO A 56 3.07 -8.88 1.39
CA PRO A 56 3.30 -7.58 0.76
C PRO A 56 2.10 -7.07 -0.05
N PHE A 57 1.92 -5.75 -0.13
CA PHE A 57 0.95 -5.12 -1.04
C PHE A 57 1.44 -5.13 -2.48
N VAL A 58 0.60 -5.50 -3.44
CA VAL A 58 0.99 -5.71 -4.84
C VAL A 58 0.07 -5.07 -5.86
N GLY A 59 -1.08 -4.58 -5.42
CA GLY A 59 -2.08 -3.97 -6.28
C GLY A 59 -2.74 -2.77 -5.62
N LEU A 60 -3.10 -1.77 -6.41
CA LEU A 60 -3.95 -0.66 -6.00
C LEU A 60 -5.16 -0.51 -6.93
N THR A 61 -6.29 -0.16 -6.35
CA THR A 61 -7.47 0.26 -7.11
C THR A 61 -8.35 1.20 -6.29
N SER A 62 -9.25 1.91 -6.97
CA SER A 62 -10.36 2.61 -6.33
C SER A 62 -11.68 2.08 -6.87
N ILE A 63 -12.70 2.04 -6.02
CA ILE A 63 -14.07 1.68 -6.41
C ILE A 63 -14.99 2.71 -5.74
N GLY A 64 -15.57 3.60 -6.55
CA GLY A 64 -16.24 4.79 -6.02
C GLY A 64 -15.25 5.64 -5.24
N ASP A 65 -15.62 6.03 -4.01
CA ASP A 65 -14.81 6.87 -3.14
C ASP A 65 -13.85 6.07 -2.23
N ALA A 66 -13.84 4.74 -2.35
CA ALA A 66 -13.00 3.87 -1.53
C ALA A 66 -11.73 3.44 -2.27
N TYR A 67 -10.65 3.31 -1.51
CA TYR A 67 -9.32 2.95 -1.99
C TYR A 67 -8.93 1.59 -1.43
N TYR A 68 -8.37 0.74 -2.29
CA TYR A 68 -8.05 -0.63 -1.94
C TYR A 68 -6.63 -0.99 -2.32
N ALA A 69 -5.98 -1.73 -1.43
CA ALA A 69 -4.72 -2.41 -1.68
C ALA A 69 -4.92 -3.93 -1.69
N PHE A 70 -4.20 -4.63 -2.54
CA PHE A 70 -4.24 -6.08 -2.64
C PHE A 70 -2.94 -6.68 -2.15
N THR A 71 -2.99 -7.75 -1.37
CA THR A 71 -1.80 -8.49 -0.92
C THR A 71 -1.51 -9.68 -1.85
N TRP A 72 -0.30 -10.25 -1.78
CA TRP A 72 0.04 -11.49 -2.51
C TRP A 72 -0.88 -12.67 -2.19
N ALA A 73 -1.39 -12.75 -0.96
CA ALA A 73 -2.36 -13.78 -0.58
C ALA A 73 -3.76 -13.56 -1.18
N GLY A 74 -4.00 -12.50 -1.95
CA GLY A 74 -5.32 -12.20 -2.52
C GLY A 74 -6.28 -11.56 -1.51
N ILE A 75 -5.76 -10.93 -0.46
CA ILE A 75 -6.57 -10.14 0.48
C ILE A 75 -6.73 -8.74 -0.11
N ARG A 76 -7.97 -8.27 -0.19
CA ARG A 76 -8.29 -6.87 -0.49
C ARG A 76 -8.49 -6.10 0.81
N CYS A 77 -7.66 -5.09 1.01
CA CYS A 77 -7.67 -4.19 2.15
C CYS A 77 -8.24 -2.84 1.74
N GLU A 78 -9.31 -2.38 2.38
CA GLU A 78 -9.79 -1.00 2.25
C GLU A 78 -8.93 -0.08 3.09
N ILE A 79 -8.44 1.01 2.50
CA ILE A 79 -7.45 1.91 3.10
C ILE A 79 -8.06 3.28 3.35
N SER A 80 -7.95 3.75 4.60
CA SER A 80 -8.22 5.13 4.95
C SER A 80 -7.11 6.03 4.42
N LEU A 81 -7.47 7.02 3.61
CA LEU A 81 -6.51 8.03 3.15
C LEU A 81 -6.05 8.97 4.26
N GLN A 82 -6.80 9.09 5.36
CA GLN A 82 -6.49 10.04 6.43
C GLN A 82 -5.25 9.62 7.23
N ASP A 83 -5.09 8.31 7.44
CA ASP A 83 -4.12 7.77 8.41
C ASP A 83 -3.50 6.43 8.00
N GLY A 84 -3.83 5.91 6.81
CA GLY A 84 -3.37 4.60 6.34
C GLY A 84 -3.97 3.43 7.13
N SER A 85 -5.00 3.63 7.95
CA SER A 85 -5.65 2.51 8.64
C SER A 85 -6.35 1.59 7.65
N ILE A 86 -6.31 0.28 7.94
CA ILE A 86 -7.07 -0.72 7.17
C ILE A 86 -8.47 -0.78 7.77
N LEU A 87 -9.46 -0.28 7.02
CA LEU A 87 -10.85 -0.20 7.46
C LEU A 87 -11.57 -1.54 7.34
N ASN A 88 -11.27 -2.31 6.28
CA ASN A 88 -11.89 -3.60 6.01
C ASN A 88 -10.91 -4.56 5.31
N LYS A 89 -11.05 -5.86 5.54
CA LYS A 89 -10.29 -6.93 4.88
C LYS A 89 -11.23 -7.99 4.34
N LYS A 90 -11.07 -8.33 3.06
CA LYS A 90 -11.85 -9.39 2.41
C LYS A 90 -10.94 -10.26 1.56
N TRP A 91 -11.03 -11.58 1.74
CA TRP A 91 -10.44 -12.54 0.81
C TRP A 91 -11.14 -12.43 -0.54
N VAL A 92 -10.38 -12.22 -1.60
CA VAL A 92 -10.88 -12.24 -2.97
C VAL A 92 -10.44 -13.57 -3.56
N LYS A 93 -11.40 -14.51 -3.64
CA LYS A 93 -11.23 -15.80 -4.33
C LYS A 93 -11.33 -15.62 -5.85
#